data_AF-A0A7C6TDD3-F1
#
_entry.id   AF-A0A7C6TDD3-F1
#
_cell.length_a   1.000
_cell.length_b   1.000
_cell.length_c   1.000
_cell.angle_alpha   90.00
_cell.angle_beta   90.00
_cell.angle_gamma   90.00
#
_symmetry.space_group_name_H-M   'P 1'
#
loop_
_entity.id
_entity.type
_entity.pdbx_description
1 polymer ?
#
loop_
_entity_poly.entity_id
_entity_poly.type
_entity_poly.pdbx_seq_one_letter_code
_entity_poly.pdbx_strand_id
1 'polypeptide(L)'
;MTLLHTRRGFTLIELLVVIAIIAILAAILFPVFARARENARKTTCMSNCKQMGNALMMYYQDYDEHIPRRYFDLPAPFTYNGYNHSKLLWYMALEPYHKSTGVMNCPSSGKVWKGNYLTDTAYGINAHLSLWDGDRTLAQIQYPADTLIIAEADWTRSTADYGFSNSNFLAIPFHVSRFIPQRHMEGANIVFVDGHAKWYKIPLDPSYTGSGSVKLTMPPPGVKWYADGSK
;
A
#
# COMPACT_ATOMS: atom_id res chain seq x y z
N MET A 1 61.16 19.83 34.28
CA MET A 1 60.25 19.36 35.35
C MET A 1 59.04 18.75 34.68
N THR A 2 59.11 17.44 34.41
CA THR A 2 58.12 16.72 33.61
C THR A 2 57.04 16.19 34.56
N LEU A 3 55.83 16.75 34.49
CA LEU A 3 54.69 16.29 35.30
C LEU A 3 54.29 14.88 34.84
N LEU A 4 54.52 13.88 35.69
CA LEU A 4 54.06 12.50 35.47
C LEU A 4 52.53 12.49 35.56
N HIS A 5 51.87 12.27 34.43
CA HIS A 5 50.42 12.16 34.34
C HIS A 5 49.99 10.80 34.90
N THR A 6 49.38 10.79 36.09
CA THR A 6 48.79 9.58 36.68
C THR A 6 47.62 9.11 35.83
N ARG A 7 47.82 8.03 35.06
CA ARG A 7 46.72 7.42 34.30
C ARG A 7 45.76 6.77 35.29
N ARG A 8 44.55 7.34 35.42
CA ARG A 8 43.44 6.68 36.12
C ARG A 8 43.04 5.44 35.32
N GLY A 9 43.14 4.27 35.95
CA GLY A 9 42.69 3.01 35.35
C GLY A 9 41.17 2.90 35.42
N PHE A 10 40.55 2.46 34.34
CA PHE A 10 39.11 2.19 34.28
C PHE A 10 38.85 0.82 34.92
N THR A 11 37.96 0.74 35.90
CA THR A 11 37.67 -0.53 36.57
C THR A 11 36.71 -1.39 35.74
N LEU A 12 36.80 -2.70 35.88
CA LEU A 12 35.92 -3.65 35.19
C LEU A 12 34.44 -3.42 35.54
N ILE A 13 34.16 -3.01 36.79
CA ILE A 13 32.81 -2.72 37.27
C ILE A 13 32.24 -1.48 36.58
N GLU A 14 33.02 -0.40 36.42
CA GLU A 14 32.58 0.80 35.71
C GLU A 14 32.24 0.50 34.25
N LEU A 15 33.03 -0.33 33.57
CA LEU A 15 32.75 -0.77 32.21
C LEU A 15 31.45 -1.59 32.13
N LEU A 16 31.28 -2.53 33.06
CA LEU A 16 30.13 -3.41 33.10
C LEU A 16 28.83 -2.65 33.35
N VAL A 17 28.83 -1.66 34.25
CA VAL A 17 27.66 -0.82 34.52
C VAL A 17 27.30 0.03 33.31
N VAL A 18 28.28 0.60 32.60
CA VAL A 18 28.02 1.42 31.42
C VAL A 18 27.40 0.60 30.29
N ILE A 19 27.96 -0.57 29.98
CA ILE A 19 27.37 -1.45 28.94
C ILE A 19 25.97 -1.92 29.35
N ALA A 20 25.72 -2.18 30.64
CA ALA A 20 24.40 -2.56 31.13
C ALA A 20 23.39 -1.43 30.93
N ILE A 21 23.76 -0.18 31.25
CA ILE A 21 22.90 0.98 31.02
C ILE A 21 22.63 1.19 29.53
N ILE A 22 23.67 1.12 28.67
CA ILE A 22 23.51 1.24 27.21
C ILE A 22 22.58 0.14 26.68
N ALA A 23 22.74 -1.11 27.16
CA ALA A 23 21.89 -2.23 26.75
C ALA A 23 20.42 -2.00 27.13
N ILE A 24 20.15 -1.51 28.34
CA ILE A 24 18.78 -1.18 28.80
C ILE A 24 18.18 -0.05 27.95
N LEU A 25 18.94 1.02 27.72
CA LEU A 25 18.48 2.15 26.90
C LEU A 25 18.19 1.70 25.47
N ALA A 26 19.09 0.94 24.85
CA ALA A 26 18.92 0.41 23.51
C ALA A 26 17.69 -0.50 23.39
N ALA A 27 17.45 -1.35 24.39
CA ALA A 27 16.31 -2.27 24.42
C ALA A 27 14.95 -1.55 24.40
N ILE A 28 14.83 -0.38 25.04
CA ILE A 28 13.60 0.44 25.02
C ILE A 28 13.54 1.29 23.75
N LEU A 29 14.69 1.81 23.33
CA LEU A 29 14.75 2.80 22.27
C LEU A 29 14.52 2.21 20.88
N PHE A 30 14.99 0.98 20.61
CA PHE A 30 14.75 0.31 19.33
C PHE A 30 13.28 0.05 18.97
N PRO A 31 12.43 -0.54 19.84
CA PRO A 31 11.02 -0.75 19.50
C PRO A 31 10.27 0.58 19.33
N VAL A 32 10.59 1.60 20.14
CA VAL A 32 9.99 2.93 20.02
C VAL A 32 10.37 3.58 18.69
N PHE A 33 11.64 3.54 18.29
CA PHE A 33 12.07 4.08 17.00
C PHE A 33 11.48 3.32 15.81
N ALA A 34 11.37 2.00 15.89
CA ALA A 34 10.74 1.20 14.84
C ALA A 34 9.28 1.64 14.63
N ARG A 35 8.53 1.81 15.71
CA ARG A 35 7.13 2.29 15.66
C ARG A 35 7.04 3.73 15.14
N ALA A 36 7.91 4.63 15.60
CA ALA A 36 7.95 6.01 15.13
C ALA A 36 8.24 6.11 13.63
N ARG A 37 9.20 5.32 13.14
CA ARG A 37 9.51 5.22 11.71
C ARG A 37 8.33 4.71 10.90
N GLU A 38 7.63 3.69 11.39
CA GLU A 38 6.45 3.17 10.70
C GLU A 38 5.28 4.16 10.70
N ASN A 39 5.08 4.92 11.77
CA ASN A 39 4.12 6.02 11.80
C ASN A 39 4.43 7.06 10.71
N ALA A 40 5.70 7.44 10.54
CA ALA A 40 6.08 8.37 9.48
C ALA A 40 5.78 7.80 8.08
N ARG A 41 6.11 6.53 7.84
CA ARG A 41 5.80 5.84 6.58
C ARG A 41 4.30 5.75 6.31
N LYS A 42 3.50 5.45 7.34
CA LYS A 42 2.03 5.45 7.28
C LYS A 42 1.50 6.81 6.87
N THR A 43 2.03 7.91 7.44
CA THR A 43 1.62 9.27 7.09
C THR A 43 1.94 9.60 5.64
N THR A 44 3.13 9.22 5.14
CA THR A 44 3.49 9.37 3.73
C THR A 44 2.55 8.57 2.82
N CYS A 45 2.29 7.30 3.13
CA CYS A 45 1.35 6.48 2.38
C CYS A 45 -0.07 7.07 2.38
N MET A 46 -0.54 7.59 3.53
CA MET A 46 -1.84 8.27 3.62
C MET A 46 -1.88 9.52 2.74
N SER A 47 -0.79 10.30 2.67
CA SER A 47 -0.68 11.44 1.77
C SER A 47 -0.78 11.01 0.29
N ASN A 48 -0.16 9.88 -0.06
CA ASN A 48 -0.26 9.31 -1.40
C ASN A 48 -1.70 8.87 -1.72
N CYS A 49 -2.38 8.20 -0.79
CA CYS A 49 -3.80 7.84 -0.92
C CYS A 49 -4.69 9.07 -1.12
N LYS A 50 -4.46 10.15 -0.37
CA LYS A 50 -5.21 11.42 -0.55
C LYS A 50 -4.95 12.05 -1.92
N GLN A 51 -3.71 12.02 -2.41
CA GLN A 51 -3.40 12.50 -3.76
C GLN A 51 -4.10 11.67 -4.84
N MET A 52 -4.16 10.34 -4.69
CA MET A 52 -4.93 9.47 -5.59
C MET A 52 -6.43 9.74 -5.49
N GLY A 53 -6.97 9.96 -4.29
CA GLY A 53 -8.36 10.31 -4.09
C GLY A 53 -8.73 11.64 -4.77
N ASN A 54 -7.89 12.66 -4.63
CA ASN A 54 -8.08 13.92 -5.35
C ASN A 54 -7.98 13.74 -6.87
N ALA A 55 -7.00 12.96 -7.35
CA ALA A 55 -6.85 12.64 -8.77
C ALA A 55 -8.08 11.92 -9.33
N LEU A 56 -8.64 11.01 -8.54
CA LEU A 56 -9.85 10.28 -8.87
C LEU A 56 -11.06 11.22 -8.99
N MET A 57 -11.21 12.18 -8.07
CA MET A 57 -12.28 13.18 -8.16
C MET A 57 -12.16 14.07 -9.39
N MET A 58 -10.95 14.43 -9.80
CA MET A 58 -10.72 15.17 -11.04
C MET A 58 -11.04 14.31 -12.27
N TYR A 59 -10.64 13.03 -12.26
CA TYR A 59 -10.99 12.08 -13.31
C TYR A 59 -12.51 11.96 -13.47
N TYR A 60 -13.27 11.86 -12.38
CA TYR A 60 -14.73 11.80 -12.45
C TYR A 60 -15.35 13.02 -13.14
N GLN A 61 -14.77 14.21 -12.94
CA GLN A 61 -15.26 15.43 -13.58
C GLN A 61 -15.02 15.43 -15.10
N ASP A 62 -13.91 14.85 -15.55
CA ASP A 62 -13.53 14.85 -16.97
C ASP A 62 -14.18 13.70 -17.77
N TYR A 63 -14.60 12.63 -17.10
CA TYR A 63 -15.07 11.39 -17.74
C TYR A 63 -16.52 11.02 -17.36
N ASP A 64 -17.42 12.01 -17.27
CA ASP A 64 -18.85 11.81 -17.00
C ASP A 64 -19.11 10.87 -15.81
N GLU A 65 -18.37 11.08 -14.72
CA GLU A 65 -18.45 10.30 -13.47
C GLU A 65 -18.13 8.80 -13.61
N HIS A 66 -17.45 8.38 -14.68
CA HIS A 66 -17.04 6.99 -14.84
C HIS A 66 -15.93 6.61 -13.87
N ILE A 67 -16.03 5.39 -13.32
CA ILE A 67 -14.94 4.78 -12.57
C ILE A 67 -13.78 4.45 -13.51
N PRO A 68 -12.53 4.82 -13.19
CA PRO A 68 -11.38 4.42 -13.99
C PRO A 68 -11.35 2.90 -14.14
N ARG A 69 -11.32 2.41 -15.37
CA ARG A 69 -11.10 0.98 -15.60
C ARG A 69 -9.72 0.58 -15.12
N ARG A 70 -9.61 -0.66 -14.62
CA ARG A 70 -8.33 -1.30 -14.32
C ARG A 70 -7.38 -1.21 -15.51
N TYR A 71 -7.91 -1.49 -16.71
CA TYR A 71 -7.21 -1.24 -17.96
C TYR A 71 -8.15 -1.01 -19.14
N PHE A 72 -7.64 -0.36 -20.18
CA PHE A 72 -8.20 -0.35 -21.54
C PHE A 72 -7.21 -1.02 -22.49
N ASP A 73 -7.71 -1.86 -23.40
CA ASP A 73 -6.89 -2.42 -24.49
C ASP A 73 -6.60 -1.32 -25.51
N LEU A 74 -5.35 -1.22 -25.94
CA LEU A 74 -4.91 -0.21 -26.90
C LEU A 74 -4.68 -0.84 -28.28
N PRO A 75 -4.96 -0.09 -29.38
CA PRO A 75 -4.82 -0.60 -30.75
C PRO A 75 -3.36 -0.86 -31.14
N ALA A 76 -2.41 -0.22 -30.47
CA ALA A 76 -0.97 -0.42 -30.66
C ALA A 76 -0.22 -0.28 -29.34
N PRO A 77 0.90 -1.00 -29.15
CA PRO A 77 1.75 -0.81 -27.99
C PRO A 77 2.39 0.59 -27.94
N PHE A 78 2.63 1.10 -26.74
CA PHE A 78 3.34 2.35 -26.47
C PHE A 78 4.41 2.13 -25.40
N THR A 79 5.40 3.02 -25.30
CA THR A 79 6.42 2.94 -24.25
C THR A 79 6.11 3.89 -23.12
N TYR A 80 6.08 3.39 -21.89
CA TYR A 80 5.89 4.16 -20.66
C TYR A 80 7.00 3.85 -19.67
N ASN A 81 7.75 4.86 -19.22
CA ASN A 81 8.91 4.71 -18.33
C ASN A 81 9.90 3.60 -18.75
N GLY A 82 10.09 3.40 -20.07
CA GLY A 82 10.99 2.39 -20.62
C GLY A 82 10.42 0.98 -20.73
N TYR A 83 9.15 0.77 -20.36
CA TYR A 83 8.42 -0.49 -20.52
C TYR A 83 7.44 -0.40 -21.69
N ASN A 84 7.24 -1.49 -22.42
CA ASN A 84 6.25 -1.55 -23.51
C ASN A 84 4.89 -1.96 -22.97
N HIS A 85 3.86 -1.18 -23.29
CA HIS A 85 2.48 -1.33 -22.87
C HIS A 85 1.52 -1.50 -24.06
N SER A 86 0.74 -2.58 -24.10
CA SER A 86 -0.42 -2.79 -24.97
C SER A 86 -1.77 -2.39 -24.33
N LYS A 87 -1.75 -1.83 -23.12
CA LYS A 87 -2.92 -1.49 -22.31
C LYS A 87 -2.68 -0.21 -21.53
N LEU A 88 -3.67 0.68 -21.48
CA LEU A 88 -3.68 1.84 -20.59
C LEU A 88 -4.20 1.40 -19.21
N LEU A 89 -3.43 1.59 -18.14
CA LEU A 89 -3.78 1.13 -16.79
C LEU A 89 -4.39 2.26 -15.96
N TRP A 90 -5.20 1.92 -14.96
CA TRP A 90 -5.90 2.91 -14.11
C TRP A 90 -4.98 3.99 -13.54
N TYR A 91 -3.78 3.62 -13.09
CA TYR A 91 -2.83 4.57 -12.52
C TYR A 91 -2.22 5.50 -13.58
N MET A 92 -2.13 5.07 -14.84
CA MET A 92 -1.71 5.93 -15.96
C MET A 92 -2.83 6.91 -16.32
N ALA A 93 -4.08 6.49 -16.19
CA ALA A 93 -5.24 7.36 -16.39
C ALA A 93 -5.34 8.44 -15.29
N LEU A 94 -4.88 8.15 -14.06
CA LEU A 94 -4.85 9.13 -12.97
C LEU A 94 -3.60 10.02 -12.95
N GLU A 95 -2.52 9.62 -13.64
CA GLU A 95 -1.25 10.34 -13.63
C GLU A 95 -1.32 11.82 -14.03
N PRO A 96 -2.10 12.23 -15.05
CA PRO A 96 -2.24 13.64 -15.41
C PRO A 96 -2.74 14.54 -14.27
N TYR A 97 -3.49 13.96 -13.32
CA TYR A 97 -4.13 14.69 -12.23
C TYR A 97 -3.25 14.83 -10.99
N HIS A 98 -2.46 13.81 -10.64
CA HIS A 98 -1.53 13.90 -9.50
C HIS A 98 -0.10 14.32 -9.88
N LYS A 99 0.29 14.21 -11.16
CA LYS A 99 1.58 14.68 -11.74
C LYS A 99 2.83 14.19 -11.00
N SER A 100 2.74 13.07 -10.31
CA SER A 100 3.80 12.56 -9.45
C SER A 100 3.82 11.04 -9.46
N THR A 101 4.86 10.47 -10.05
CA THR A 101 5.08 9.01 -10.08
C THR A 101 5.39 8.44 -8.69
N GLY A 102 5.82 9.29 -7.74
CA GLY A 102 6.08 8.93 -6.35
C GLY A 102 4.82 8.49 -5.58
N VAL A 103 3.64 8.91 -6.03
CA VAL A 103 2.34 8.59 -5.40
C VAL A 103 2.08 7.08 -5.40
N MET A 104 2.56 6.35 -6.41
CA MET A 104 2.39 4.90 -6.52
C MET A 104 3.29 4.09 -5.58
N ASN A 105 4.19 4.76 -4.85
CA ASN A 105 5.08 4.10 -3.88
C ASN A 105 4.48 4.11 -2.47
N CYS A 106 4.35 2.94 -1.86
CA CYS A 106 4.19 2.83 -0.41
C CYS A 106 5.57 2.61 0.23
N PRO A 107 6.03 3.47 1.16
CA PRO A 107 7.33 3.32 1.83
C PRO A 107 7.49 2.03 2.65
N SER A 108 6.39 1.40 3.05
CA SER A 108 6.38 0.13 3.80
C SER A 108 6.22 -1.09 2.89
N SER A 109 6.00 -0.91 1.59
CA SER A 109 5.86 -2.03 0.65
C SER A 109 7.18 -2.64 0.20
N GLY A 110 8.26 -1.84 0.22
CA GLY A 110 9.53 -2.19 -0.41
C GLY A 110 9.48 -2.24 -1.95
N LYS A 111 8.30 -2.00 -2.56
CA LYS A 111 8.15 -1.88 -4.01
C LYS A 111 8.58 -0.48 -4.45
N VAL A 112 9.21 -0.42 -5.61
CA VAL A 112 9.56 0.83 -6.28
C VAL A 112 8.82 0.84 -7.60
N TRP A 113 7.95 1.82 -7.77
CA TRP A 113 7.22 2.10 -8.99
C TRP A 113 8.20 2.43 -10.11
N LYS A 114 8.19 1.61 -11.16
CA LYS A 114 8.99 1.75 -12.37
C LYS A 114 8.10 2.00 -13.60
N GLY A 115 6.78 1.86 -13.46
CA GLY A 115 5.86 1.99 -14.58
C GLY A 115 5.52 0.69 -15.27
N ASN A 116 6.05 -0.45 -14.81
CA ASN A 116 5.89 -1.72 -15.51
C ASN A 116 4.47 -2.28 -15.36
N TYR A 117 4.13 -3.27 -16.19
CA TYR A 117 2.98 -4.13 -15.97
C TYR A 117 3.06 -4.83 -14.60
N LEU A 118 1.99 -4.65 -13.82
CA LEU A 118 1.49 -5.58 -12.79
C LEU A 118 2.39 -5.80 -11.55
N THR A 119 3.66 -5.40 -11.59
CA THR A 119 4.69 -5.96 -10.68
C THR A 119 5.22 -5.01 -9.63
N ASP A 120 5.11 -3.72 -9.83
CA ASP A 120 5.85 -2.69 -9.10
C ASP A 120 4.97 -1.69 -8.34
N THR A 121 3.65 -1.72 -8.55
CA THR A 121 2.71 -0.90 -7.76
C THR A 121 2.48 -1.46 -6.36
N ALA A 122 2.39 -0.56 -5.38
CA ALA A 122 1.98 -0.89 -4.03
C ALA A 122 0.47 -0.75 -3.79
N TYR A 123 -0.27 -0.27 -4.79
CA TYR A 123 -1.71 0.00 -4.71
C TYR A 123 -2.45 -0.71 -5.83
N GLY A 124 -3.67 -1.15 -5.53
CA GLY A 124 -4.58 -1.76 -6.47
C GLY A 124 -5.93 -1.06 -6.47
N ILE A 125 -6.57 -1.06 -7.64
CA ILE A 125 -7.95 -0.61 -7.81
C ILE A 125 -8.94 -1.77 -7.61
N ASN A 126 -10.12 -1.49 -7.08
CA ASN A 126 -11.18 -2.46 -6.86
C ASN A 126 -11.68 -3.04 -8.20
N ALA A 127 -11.46 -4.33 -8.46
CA ALA A 127 -11.84 -4.94 -9.73
C ALA A 127 -13.34 -5.17 -9.92
N HIS A 128 -14.13 -5.23 -8.85
CA HIS A 128 -15.58 -5.28 -8.96
C HIS A 128 -16.08 -4.00 -9.66
N LEU A 129 -15.54 -2.84 -9.29
CA LEU A 129 -15.96 -1.55 -9.85
C LEU A 129 -15.26 -1.18 -11.16
N SER A 130 -14.06 -1.71 -11.41
CA SER A 130 -13.18 -1.23 -12.49
C SER A 130 -12.88 -2.26 -13.58
N LEU A 131 -13.40 -3.48 -13.47
CA LEU A 131 -13.16 -4.53 -14.45
C LEU A 131 -14.35 -5.47 -14.64
N TRP A 132 -14.75 -6.18 -13.58
CA TRP A 132 -15.64 -7.34 -13.70
C TRP A 132 -17.10 -6.96 -13.90
N ASP A 133 -17.56 -5.90 -13.24
CA ASP A 133 -18.96 -5.48 -13.34
C ASP A 133 -19.22 -4.47 -14.46
N GLY A 134 -18.28 -4.36 -15.42
CA GLY A 134 -18.38 -3.46 -16.57
C GLY A 134 -18.02 -2.01 -16.27
N ASP A 135 -18.37 -1.11 -17.20
CA ASP A 135 -18.25 0.35 -17.00
C ASP A 135 -19.27 0.81 -15.96
N ARG A 136 -18.77 1.40 -14.88
CA ARG A 136 -19.58 1.94 -13.79
C ARG A 136 -19.46 3.44 -13.71
N THR A 137 -20.55 4.10 -13.36
CA THR A 137 -20.56 5.53 -12.99
C THR A 137 -20.77 5.71 -11.50
N LEU A 138 -20.42 6.88 -10.95
CA LEU A 138 -20.66 7.20 -9.54
C LEU A 138 -22.12 7.03 -9.13
N ALA A 139 -23.06 7.40 -10.00
CA ALA A 139 -24.50 7.26 -9.75
C ALA A 139 -24.95 5.82 -9.47
N GLN A 140 -24.19 4.82 -9.91
CA GLN A 140 -24.48 3.40 -9.67
C GLN A 140 -23.91 2.89 -8.34
N ILE A 141 -23.12 3.70 -7.62
CA ILE A 141 -22.51 3.33 -6.35
C ILE A 141 -23.43 3.80 -5.21
N GLN A 142 -24.06 2.86 -4.52
CA GLN A 142 -25.06 3.16 -3.49
C GLN A 142 -24.44 3.82 -2.24
N TYR A 143 -23.19 3.48 -1.91
CA TYR A 143 -22.51 3.96 -0.70
C TYR A 143 -21.09 4.47 -1.01
N PRO A 144 -20.92 5.60 -1.72
CA PRO A 144 -19.60 6.06 -2.17
C PRO A 144 -18.56 6.26 -1.06
N ALA A 145 -19.01 6.69 0.12
CA ALA A 145 -18.15 6.88 1.30
C ALA A 145 -17.79 5.57 2.04
N ASP A 146 -18.50 4.46 1.79
CA ASP A 146 -18.22 3.18 2.45
C ASP A 146 -17.64 2.14 1.47
N THR A 147 -17.73 2.41 0.17
CA THR A 147 -17.20 1.55 -0.89
C THR A 147 -15.78 1.93 -1.24
N LEU A 148 -14.85 0.97 -1.12
CA LEU A 148 -13.46 1.18 -1.46
C LEU A 148 -13.26 1.22 -2.99
N ILE A 149 -12.31 2.03 -3.43
CA ILE A 149 -11.89 2.08 -4.84
C ILE A 149 -10.41 1.80 -5.02
N ILE A 150 -9.53 2.36 -4.19
CA ILE A 150 -8.08 2.12 -4.25
C ILE A 150 -7.62 1.77 -2.83
N ALA A 151 -6.79 0.75 -2.70
CA ALA A 151 -6.11 0.49 -1.44
C ALA A 151 -4.70 -0.05 -1.69
N GLU A 152 -3.91 -0.13 -0.63
CA GLU A 152 -2.68 -0.90 -0.68
C GLU A 152 -2.97 -2.33 -1.14
N ALA A 153 -2.07 -2.89 -1.93
CA ALA A 153 -2.21 -4.21 -2.50
C ALA A 153 -0.91 -5.02 -2.39
N ASP A 154 -1.05 -6.32 -2.17
CA ASP A 154 0.07 -7.25 -2.27
C ASP A 154 -0.35 -8.64 -2.72
N TRP A 155 0.68 -9.45 -2.93
CA TRP A 155 0.58 -10.88 -3.10
C TRP A 155 1.42 -11.61 -2.05
N THR A 156 0.99 -12.81 -1.66
CA THR A 156 1.66 -13.62 -0.65
C THR A 156 2.99 -14.21 -1.14
N ARG A 157 3.32 -14.05 -2.42
CA ARG A 157 4.47 -14.70 -3.09
C ARG A 157 4.40 -16.23 -3.03
N SER A 158 3.19 -16.77 -3.02
CA SER A 158 2.96 -18.22 -3.07
C SER A 158 3.32 -18.75 -4.46
N THR A 159 4.01 -19.89 -4.53
CA THR A 159 4.25 -20.60 -5.79
C THR A 159 2.99 -21.24 -6.37
N ALA A 160 1.93 -21.37 -5.56
CA ALA A 160 0.61 -21.84 -5.99
C ALA A 160 -0.22 -20.73 -6.67
N ASP A 161 0.29 -19.50 -6.72
CA ASP A 161 -0.35 -18.36 -7.37
C ASP A 161 0.51 -17.88 -8.54
N TYR A 162 -0.11 -17.27 -9.55
CA TYR A 162 0.51 -16.77 -10.80
C TYR A 162 1.94 -16.30 -10.52
N GLY A 163 2.96 -16.83 -11.21
CA GLY A 163 4.39 -16.62 -10.89
C GLY A 163 4.93 -15.18 -10.98
N PHE A 164 4.06 -14.17 -10.94
CA PHE A 164 4.33 -12.73 -11.00
C PHE A 164 3.28 -11.96 -10.17
N SER A 165 3.66 -10.77 -9.70
CA SER A 165 2.74 -9.91 -8.94
C SER A 165 1.53 -9.48 -9.79
N ASN A 166 0.34 -9.54 -9.18
CA ASN A 166 -0.92 -9.00 -9.71
C ASN A 166 -1.49 -7.88 -8.82
N SER A 167 -0.60 -7.18 -8.11
CA SER A 167 -1.00 -6.21 -7.07
C SER A 167 -1.57 -4.89 -7.60
N ASN A 168 -1.70 -4.71 -8.91
CA ASN A 168 -2.34 -3.50 -9.46
C ASN A 168 -3.87 -3.50 -9.36
N PHE A 169 -4.48 -4.51 -8.74
CA PHE A 169 -5.90 -4.54 -8.43
C PHE A 169 -6.19 -5.34 -7.17
N LEU A 170 -7.39 -5.13 -6.66
CA LEU A 170 -7.94 -5.80 -5.50
C LEU A 170 -9.09 -6.68 -5.94
N ALA A 171 -9.11 -7.90 -5.41
CA ALA A 171 -10.08 -8.92 -5.71
C ALA A 171 -10.26 -9.77 -4.44
N ILE A 172 -11.43 -9.61 -3.83
CA ILE A 172 -11.80 -10.23 -2.56
C ILE A 172 -13.13 -10.97 -2.75
N PRO A 173 -13.35 -12.09 -2.04
CA PRO A 173 -12.61 -12.50 -0.84
C PRO A 173 -11.58 -13.61 -1.07
N PHE A 174 -10.41 -13.47 -0.44
CA PHE A 174 -9.37 -14.52 -0.31
C PHE A 174 -8.49 -14.82 -1.53
N HIS A 175 -8.22 -13.84 -2.41
CA HIS A 175 -7.21 -14.05 -3.45
C HIS A 175 -5.80 -13.76 -2.93
N VAL A 176 -4.90 -14.73 -3.00
CA VAL A 176 -3.55 -14.63 -2.44
C VAL A 176 -2.63 -13.65 -3.18
N SER A 177 -3.01 -13.15 -4.36
CA SER A 177 -2.35 -12.02 -5.05
C SER A 177 -3.02 -10.65 -5.04
N ARG A 178 -4.22 -10.50 -4.47
CA ARG A 178 -5.07 -9.32 -4.75
C ARG A 178 -5.83 -8.85 -3.51
N PHE A 179 -5.12 -8.81 -2.39
CA PHE A 179 -5.68 -8.45 -1.07
C PHE A 179 -5.02 -7.19 -0.52
N ILE A 180 -5.61 -6.64 0.54
CA ILE A 180 -5.11 -5.47 1.24
C ILE A 180 -4.13 -5.93 2.34
N PRO A 181 -2.81 -5.69 2.22
CA PRO A 181 -1.84 -6.12 3.22
C PRO A 181 -1.88 -5.23 4.46
N GLN A 182 -1.64 -5.80 5.65
CA GLN A 182 -1.57 -5.05 6.91
C GLN A 182 -0.21 -4.33 7.13
N ARG A 183 0.23 -3.49 6.19
CA ARG A 183 1.58 -2.87 6.21
C ARG A 183 1.77 -1.84 7.31
N HIS A 184 0.72 -1.11 7.66
CA HIS A 184 0.79 0.08 8.51
C HIS A 184 0.19 -0.18 9.89
N MET A 185 0.94 -0.93 10.71
CA MET A 185 0.56 -1.33 12.08
C MET A 185 -0.77 -2.09 12.14
N GLU A 186 -0.81 -3.31 11.61
CA GLU A 186 -2.04 -4.15 11.56
C GLU A 186 -3.15 -3.59 10.66
N GLY A 187 -2.82 -2.64 9.80
CA GLY A 187 -3.80 -2.00 8.93
C GLY A 187 -3.23 -1.47 7.63
N ALA A 188 -4.09 -0.82 6.87
CA ALA A 188 -3.77 -0.27 5.56
C ALA A 188 -4.53 1.03 5.33
N ASN A 189 -4.03 1.85 4.40
CA ASN A 189 -4.74 3.02 3.92
C ASN A 189 -5.64 2.65 2.74
N ILE A 190 -6.89 3.12 2.79
CA ILE A 190 -7.93 2.85 1.80
C ILE A 190 -8.48 4.18 1.30
N VAL A 191 -8.67 4.29 0.00
CA VAL A 191 -9.37 5.36 -0.69
C VAL A 191 -10.77 4.86 -1.05
N PHE A 192 -11.76 5.69 -0.81
CA PHE A 192 -13.17 5.43 -1.06
C PHE A 192 -13.62 6.10 -2.36
N VAL A 193 -14.76 5.67 -2.87
CA VAL A 193 -15.30 6.15 -4.16
C VAL A 193 -15.59 7.65 -4.13
N ASP A 194 -15.90 8.24 -2.98
CA ASP A 194 -16.04 9.70 -2.83
C ASP A 194 -14.70 10.47 -2.77
N GLY A 195 -13.58 9.77 -2.94
CA GLY A 195 -12.23 10.33 -2.95
C GLY A 195 -11.57 10.49 -1.58
N HIS A 196 -12.26 10.25 -0.47
CA HIS A 196 -11.60 10.36 0.83
C HIS A 196 -10.70 9.15 1.11
N ALA A 197 -9.67 9.34 1.94
CA ALA A 197 -8.77 8.28 2.35
C ALA A 197 -8.77 8.10 3.87
N LYS A 198 -8.82 6.84 4.32
CA LYS A 198 -8.88 6.48 5.74
C LYS A 198 -8.10 5.20 6.01
N TRP A 199 -7.48 5.13 7.18
CA TRP A 199 -6.80 3.94 7.64
C TRP A 199 -7.80 2.96 8.26
N TYR A 200 -7.68 1.68 7.91
CA TYR A 200 -8.48 0.60 8.47
C TYR A 200 -7.60 -0.47 9.07
N LYS A 201 -8.04 -1.04 10.20
CA LYS A 201 -7.47 -2.28 10.72
C LYS A 201 -7.84 -3.40 9.77
N ILE A 202 -6.85 -4.18 9.33
CA ILE A 202 -7.04 -5.29 8.40
C ILE A 202 -6.78 -6.61 9.14
N PRO A 203 -7.81 -7.45 9.35
CA PRO A 203 -7.63 -8.73 10.02
C PRO A 203 -6.82 -9.71 9.16
N LEU A 204 -5.97 -10.49 9.81
CA LEU A 204 -5.32 -11.63 9.18
C LEU A 204 -6.34 -12.74 8.91
N ASP A 205 -6.14 -13.47 7.82
CA ASP A 205 -6.90 -14.69 7.57
C ASP A 205 -6.40 -15.81 8.51
N PRO A 206 -7.25 -16.33 9.43
CA PRO A 206 -6.85 -17.37 10.37
C PRO A 206 -6.60 -18.72 9.70
N SER A 207 -7.13 -18.93 8.48
CA SER A 207 -6.95 -20.15 7.69
C SER A 207 -5.67 -20.13 6.85
N TYR A 208 -4.95 -18.99 6.81
CA TYR A 208 -3.75 -18.85 6.00
C TYR A 208 -2.60 -19.71 6.55
N THR A 209 -2.27 -20.78 5.84
CA THR A 209 -1.16 -21.71 6.12
C THR A 209 0.07 -21.46 5.25
N GLY A 210 0.05 -20.45 4.38
CA GLY A 210 1.09 -20.22 3.39
C GLY A 210 2.43 -19.78 3.99
N SER A 211 3.52 -20.17 3.34
CA SER A 211 4.88 -19.76 3.67
C SER A 211 5.27 -18.52 2.85
N GLY A 212 5.04 -17.33 3.40
CA GLY A 212 5.42 -16.06 2.78
C GLY A 212 5.63 -14.97 3.84
N SER A 213 6.44 -13.96 3.52
CA SER A 213 6.68 -12.83 4.44
C SER A 213 5.45 -11.94 4.61
N VAL A 214 4.48 -12.02 3.70
CA VAL A 214 3.22 -11.30 3.75
C VAL A 214 2.11 -12.32 3.97
N LYS A 215 1.40 -12.16 5.08
CA LYS A 215 0.27 -13.02 5.44
C LYS A 215 -0.99 -12.55 4.70
N LEU A 216 -1.82 -13.51 4.28
CA LEU A 216 -3.13 -13.22 3.70
C LEU A 216 -4.00 -12.52 4.75
N THR A 217 -4.82 -11.60 4.29
CA THR A 217 -5.77 -10.87 5.11
C THR A 217 -7.20 -11.10 4.65
N MET A 218 -8.13 -10.82 5.55
CA MET A 218 -9.55 -10.75 5.23
C MET A 218 -9.95 -9.30 4.91
N PRO A 219 -11.04 -9.10 4.17
CA PRO A 219 -11.57 -7.75 3.93
C PRO A 219 -11.80 -6.98 5.24
N PRO A 220 -11.54 -5.65 5.25
CA PRO A 220 -11.75 -4.81 6.41
C PRO A 220 -13.24 -4.79 6.82
N PRO A 221 -13.57 -4.96 8.11
CA PRO A 221 -14.95 -4.90 8.58
C PRO A 221 -15.60 -3.55 8.27
N GLY A 222 -16.84 -3.59 7.76
CA GLY A 222 -17.63 -2.40 7.46
C GLY A 222 -17.25 -1.67 6.16
N VAL A 223 -16.24 -2.14 5.43
CA VAL A 223 -15.89 -1.60 4.10
C VAL A 223 -16.59 -2.40 3.02
N LYS A 224 -17.24 -1.69 2.09
CA LYS A 224 -17.96 -2.28 0.97
C LYS A 224 -17.04 -2.46 -0.24
N TRP A 225 -17.28 -3.53 -0.99
CA TRP A 225 -16.51 -3.89 -2.18
C TRP A 225 -17.33 -3.76 -3.47
N TYR A 226 -18.65 -3.95 -3.36
CA TYR A 226 -19.56 -3.94 -4.49
C TYR A 226 -20.35 -2.63 -4.57
N ALA A 227 -20.85 -2.30 -5.76
CA ALA A 227 -21.59 -1.08 -6.02
C ALA A 227 -22.89 -0.97 -5.20
N ASP A 228 -23.57 -2.09 -4.99
CA ASP A 228 -24.80 -2.22 -4.17
C ASP A 228 -24.52 -2.36 -2.67
N GLY A 229 -23.25 -2.43 -2.27
CA GLY A 229 -22.85 -2.64 -0.88
C GLY A 229 -23.12 -4.04 -0.32
N SER A 230 -23.30 -5.04 -1.19
CA SER A 230 -23.27 -6.46 -0.82
C SER A 230 -21.91 -6.86 -0.20
N LYS A 231 -21.87 -8.03 0.45
CA LYS A 231 -20.69 -8.54 1.17
C LYS A 231 -19.80 -9.40 0.29
#